data_AF-A0A1F8M032-F1
#
_entry.id   AF-A0A1F8M032-F1
#
_cell.length_a   1.000
_cell.length_b   1.000
_cell.length_c   1.000
_cell.angle_alpha   90.00
_cell.angle_beta   90.00
_cell.angle_gamma   90.00
#
_symmetry.space_group_name_H-M   'P 1'
#
loop_
_entity.id
_entity.type
_entity.pdbx_description
1 polymer ?
#
loop_
_entity_poly.entity_id
_entity_poly.type
_entity_poly.pdbx_seq_one_letter_code
_entity_poly.pdbx_strand_id
1 'polypeptide(L)'
;MIFRQANLPDLGQISSCISISTLECGKSGNISISGTLTNLNAEEALINQNKIDEWIREVEERPGSAALIIQYIANRLSELASREEELAAQNIDLLNGRKVEEYESRIANLEYQLELLKRQLGGEVNLPTEMPAIKPPIETINLLVYNPLGLVMRGEMNQVEIASGQTIGRISDWESLGDMRPNVLITTSQEELLLLFDSGRTVTLPVSQLPLLSVESLDWQQASVHEPTVKEELAAIHPIAKMSLYETCIQVSRRGFVKKFKTSFLATHITEKYIGTGVKLPADKTCGLTFANKNDLFVMVSQEGYIFSMQADRLPVAIEEVIHLGITDHIVSAFITGNKPSLLLITQNGKAVHREVSWLEPASSFKTKGQALLSKERREAGTRLIGAAAVDEADWGVILHSDGTLTTYNLRELLAAGSVPAGNQNASILCFSGFHMPEIKG
;
A
#
# COMPACT_ATOMS: atom_id res chain seq x y z
N MET A 1 -5.26 -9.86 -55.66
CA MET A 1 -5.08 -11.10 -56.45
C MET A 1 -3.62 -11.14 -56.90
N ILE A 2 -2.85 -12.11 -56.39
CA ILE A 2 -1.47 -12.56 -56.69
C ILE A 2 -0.88 -13.03 -55.36
N PHE A 3 -0.90 -14.36 -55.19
CA PHE A 3 -0.16 -15.11 -54.19
C PHE A 3 1.32 -15.17 -54.59
N ARG A 4 2.25 -15.10 -53.62
CA ARG A 4 3.56 -15.76 -53.72
C ARG A 4 4.10 -16.16 -52.35
N GLN A 5 4.73 -17.32 -52.35
CA GLN A 5 5.19 -18.17 -51.25
C GLN A 5 6.42 -17.64 -50.51
N ALA A 6 6.54 -18.02 -49.24
CA ALA A 6 7.82 -18.33 -48.55
C ALA A 6 7.49 -19.29 -47.39
N ASN A 7 7.73 -20.60 -47.56
CA ASN A 7 8.92 -21.35 -47.12
C ASN A 7 9.05 -21.51 -45.59
N LEU A 8 8.47 -22.61 -45.10
CA LEU A 8 8.82 -23.30 -43.85
C LEU A 8 10.02 -24.24 -44.09
N PRO A 9 10.94 -24.38 -43.13
CA PRO A 9 11.75 -25.59 -43.02
C PRO A 9 11.42 -26.45 -41.79
N ASP A 10 11.66 -27.73 -42.03
CA ASP A 10 11.45 -28.98 -41.31
C ASP A 10 11.65 -29.07 -39.79
N LEU A 11 10.82 -29.95 -39.24
CA LEU A 11 10.93 -30.65 -37.96
C LEU A 11 12.16 -31.57 -37.95
N GLY A 12 13.11 -31.29 -37.05
CA GLY A 12 14.20 -32.18 -36.68
C GLY A 12 13.99 -32.72 -35.25
N GLN A 13 13.74 -34.03 -35.15
CA GLN A 13 13.79 -34.80 -33.91
C GLN A 13 15.17 -34.69 -33.24
N ILE A 14 15.24 -34.38 -31.94
CA ILE A 14 16.39 -34.72 -31.10
C ILE A 14 15.89 -35.32 -29.78
N SER A 15 16.05 -36.64 -29.73
CA SER A 15 16.09 -37.46 -28.52
C SER A 15 17.24 -37.00 -27.62
N SER A 16 16.99 -36.83 -26.32
CA SER A 16 18.08 -36.88 -25.34
C SER A 16 17.66 -37.61 -24.08
N CYS A 17 18.36 -38.72 -23.86
CA CYS A 17 18.35 -39.54 -22.67
C CYS A 17 18.95 -38.74 -21.50
N ILE A 18 18.28 -38.75 -20.34
CA ILE A 18 18.92 -38.35 -19.08
C ILE A 18 19.43 -39.62 -18.41
N SER A 19 20.75 -39.80 -18.49
CA SER A 19 21.51 -40.77 -17.71
C SER A 19 21.74 -40.20 -16.30
N ILE A 20 21.20 -40.86 -15.28
CA ILE A 20 21.51 -40.56 -13.88
C ILE A 20 22.80 -41.32 -13.53
N SER A 21 23.88 -40.58 -13.29
CA SER A 21 25.14 -41.13 -12.80
C SER A 21 25.11 -41.31 -11.28
N THR A 22 25.33 -42.54 -10.88
CA THR A 22 25.66 -43.03 -9.54
C THR A 22 27.02 -42.47 -9.08
N LEU A 23 27.06 -41.95 -7.85
CA LEU A 23 28.30 -41.75 -7.09
C LEU A 23 28.13 -42.43 -5.73
N GLU A 24 28.80 -43.56 -5.57
CA GLU A 24 29.02 -44.27 -4.32
C GLU A 24 30.49 -44.15 -3.88
N CYS A 25 30.70 -44.45 -2.58
CA CYS A 25 31.94 -44.70 -1.85
C CYS A 25 32.51 -43.48 -1.10
N GLY A 26 32.68 -43.47 0.22
CA GLY A 26 32.60 -44.52 1.24
C GLY A 26 33.70 -44.31 2.30
N LYS A 27 33.36 -44.45 3.59
CA LYS A 27 34.17 -44.90 4.76
C LYS A 27 33.42 -44.48 6.05
N SER A 28 32.63 -45.36 6.67
CA SER A 28 32.97 -46.49 7.58
C SER A 28 33.24 -46.06 9.03
N GLY A 29 32.31 -46.44 9.93
CA GLY A 29 32.40 -46.29 11.39
C GLY A 29 31.22 -46.95 12.11
N ASN A 30 31.24 -48.29 12.17
CA ASN A 30 30.52 -49.22 13.07
C ASN A 30 30.47 -48.75 14.55
N ILE A 31 29.57 -49.10 15.49
CA ILE A 31 28.46 -50.07 15.69
C ILE A 31 27.67 -49.55 16.92
N SER A 32 26.33 -49.64 16.97
CA SER A 32 25.56 -50.30 18.05
C SER A 32 24.04 -50.16 17.89
N ILE A 33 23.36 -51.25 18.25
CA ILE A 33 21.99 -51.66 17.96
C ILE A 33 21.04 -51.18 19.05
N SER A 34 19.81 -50.74 18.71
CA SER A 34 18.58 -50.98 19.51
C SER A 34 17.31 -50.42 18.82
N GLY A 35 16.34 -51.33 18.52
CA GLY A 35 14.88 -51.14 18.42
C GLY A 35 14.35 -50.21 17.30
N THR A 36 13.85 -50.67 16.16
CA THR A 36 12.63 -51.49 15.91
C THR A 36 11.35 -50.89 16.52
N LEU A 37 10.50 -50.27 15.68
CA LEU A 37 9.02 -50.28 15.67
C LEU A 37 8.44 -48.95 15.13
N THR A 38 8.33 -48.81 13.81
CA THR A 38 7.30 -47.96 13.14
C THR A 38 7.25 -48.31 11.66
N ASN A 39 6.71 -49.47 11.29
CA ASN A 39 6.35 -49.79 9.90
C ASN A 39 5.29 -50.91 9.86
N LEU A 40 4.27 -50.78 10.69
CA LEU A 40 3.04 -51.57 10.65
C LEU A 40 1.93 -50.56 10.91
N ASN A 41 1.15 -50.17 9.90
CA ASN A 41 -0.17 -49.52 10.02
C ASN A 41 -0.80 -49.06 8.68
N ALA A 42 -0.38 -49.57 7.51
CA ALA A 42 -1.02 -49.24 6.24
C ALA A 42 -1.83 -50.39 5.61
N GLU A 43 -1.52 -51.65 5.90
CA GLU A 43 -2.18 -52.80 5.25
C GLU A 43 -3.43 -53.33 5.97
N GLU A 44 -3.69 -52.95 7.22
CA GLU A 44 -4.86 -53.45 7.97
C GLU A 44 -6.19 -52.75 7.63
N ALA A 45 -6.19 -51.73 6.78
CA ALA A 45 -7.29 -50.76 6.65
C ALA A 45 -8.21 -50.89 5.42
N LEU A 46 -8.02 -51.90 4.55
CA LEU A 46 -8.95 -52.21 3.45
C LEU A 46 -9.96 -53.28 3.87
N ILE A 47 -11.26 -53.01 3.65
CA ILE A 47 -12.28 -54.06 3.58
C ILE A 47 -12.03 -54.79 2.26
N ASN A 48 -11.44 -55.99 2.36
CA ASN A 48 -11.12 -56.86 1.24
C ASN A 48 -11.97 -58.14 1.33
N GLN A 49 -12.20 -58.81 0.20
CA GLN A 49 -13.11 -59.96 0.08
C GLN A 49 -12.85 -61.03 1.15
N ASN A 50 -11.58 -61.30 1.46
CA ASN A 50 -11.18 -62.29 2.46
C ASN A 50 -11.61 -61.93 3.90
N LYS A 51 -11.64 -60.64 4.27
CA LYS A 51 -12.14 -60.19 5.58
C LYS A 51 -13.65 -60.32 5.69
N ILE A 52 -14.37 -60.15 4.58
CA ILE A 52 -15.82 -60.35 4.52
C ILE A 52 -16.14 -61.83 4.78
N ASP A 53 -15.40 -62.74 4.16
CA ASP A 53 -15.56 -64.19 4.37
C ASP A 53 -15.22 -64.61 5.81
N GLU A 54 -14.22 -63.98 6.43
CA GLU A 54 -13.85 -64.19 7.83
C GLU A 54 -14.93 -63.69 8.80
N TRP A 55 -15.50 -62.51 8.55
CA TRP A 55 -16.62 -61.97 9.33
C TRP A 55 -17.89 -62.80 9.20
N ILE A 56 -18.18 -63.35 8.02
CA ILE A 56 -19.33 -64.25 7.81
C ILE A 56 -19.14 -65.52 8.65
N ARG A 57 -17.94 -66.12 8.62
CA ARG A 57 -17.63 -67.32 9.42
C ARG A 57 -17.70 -67.04 10.93
N GLU A 58 -17.24 -65.86 11.37
CA GLU A 58 -17.29 -65.46 12.79
C GLU A 58 -18.72 -65.21 13.28
N VAL A 59 -19.61 -64.72 12.43
CA VAL A 59 -21.04 -64.56 12.74
C VAL A 59 -21.77 -65.91 12.78
N GLU A 60 -21.39 -66.85 11.90
CA GLU A 60 -21.93 -68.23 11.90
C GLU A 60 -21.50 -69.00 13.16
N GLU A 61 -20.25 -68.84 13.61
CA GLU A 61 -19.73 -69.50 14.80
C GLU A 61 -20.16 -68.82 16.11
N ARG A 62 -20.38 -67.50 16.10
CA ARG A 62 -20.79 -66.71 17.27
C ARG A 62 -21.81 -65.62 16.90
N PRO A 63 -23.12 -65.91 16.96
CA PRO A 63 -24.16 -64.95 16.57
C PRO A 63 -24.14 -63.62 17.35
N GLY A 64 -23.57 -63.59 18.56
CA GLY A 64 -23.42 -62.39 19.38
C GLY A 64 -22.41 -61.36 18.87
N SER A 65 -21.49 -61.73 17.97
CA SER A 65 -20.49 -60.81 17.39
C SER A 65 -21.05 -59.97 16.22
N ALA A 66 -22.18 -60.39 15.63
CA ALA A 66 -22.78 -59.75 14.45
C ALA A 66 -23.06 -58.26 14.65
N ALA A 67 -23.55 -57.86 15.83
CA ALA A 67 -23.83 -56.46 16.12
C ALA A 67 -22.56 -55.58 16.12
N LEU A 68 -21.45 -56.10 16.64
CA LEU A 68 -20.16 -55.39 16.69
C LEU A 68 -19.55 -55.26 15.29
N ILE A 69 -19.63 -56.32 14.48
CA ILE A 69 -19.15 -56.32 13.09
C ILE A 69 -19.96 -55.33 12.24
N ILE A 70 -21.28 -55.32 12.37
CA ILE A 70 -22.15 -54.36 11.66
C ILE A 70 -21.83 -52.92 12.08
N GLN A 71 -21.61 -52.67 13.37
CA GLN A 71 -21.26 -51.33 13.87
C GLN A 71 -19.89 -50.86 13.36
N TYR A 72 -18.91 -51.77 13.27
CA TYR A 72 -17.60 -51.49 12.68
C TYR A 72 -17.72 -51.15 11.18
N ILE A 73 -18.47 -51.94 10.42
CA ILE A 73 -18.71 -51.70 8.98
C ILE A 73 -19.43 -50.35 8.77
N ALA A 74 -20.46 -50.06 9.57
CA ALA A 74 -21.19 -48.79 9.48
C ALA A 74 -20.29 -47.58 9.76
N ASN A 75 -19.47 -47.65 10.81
CA ASN A 75 -18.50 -46.58 11.13
C ASN A 75 -17.47 -46.40 10.01
N ARG A 76 -16.98 -47.50 9.43
CA ARG A 76 -15.99 -47.43 8.36
C ARG A 76 -16.56 -46.91 7.04
N LEU A 77 -17.78 -47.30 6.69
CA LEU A 77 -18.49 -46.75 5.52
C LEU A 77 -18.78 -45.26 5.70
N SER A 78 -19.12 -44.82 6.92
CA SER A 78 -19.29 -43.40 7.22
C SER A 78 -17.98 -42.61 7.07
N GLU A 79 -16.85 -43.17 7.51
CA GLU A 79 -15.54 -42.54 7.38
C GLU A 79 -15.08 -42.46 5.91
N LEU A 80 -15.30 -43.52 5.13
CA LEU A 80 -14.99 -43.55 3.70
C LEU A 80 -15.87 -42.57 2.91
N ALA A 81 -17.16 -42.48 3.21
CA ALA A 81 -18.07 -41.53 2.59
C ALA A 81 -17.66 -40.07 2.88
N SER A 82 -17.30 -39.76 4.13
CA SER A 82 -16.78 -38.43 4.50
C SER A 82 -15.50 -38.08 3.72
N ARG A 83 -14.63 -39.05 3.48
CA ARG A 83 -13.36 -38.84 2.76
C ARG A 83 -13.57 -38.73 1.24
N GLU A 84 -14.52 -39.46 0.68
CA GLU A 84 -14.95 -39.28 -0.71
C GLU A 84 -15.55 -37.88 -0.94
N GLU A 85 -16.38 -37.39 -0.03
CA GLU A 85 -16.96 -36.05 -0.12
C GLU A 85 -15.87 -34.96 -0.06
N GLU A 86 -14.88 -35.12 0.82
CA GLU A 86 -13.74 -34.20 0.92
C GLU A 86 -12.86 -34.23 -0.35
N LEU A 87 -12.60 -35.42 -0.90
CA LEU A 87 -11.86 -35.57 -2.17
C LEU A 87 -12.64 -35.02 -3.36
N ALA A 88 -13.96 -35.21 -3.40
CA ALA A 88 -14.82 -34.66 -4.44
C ALA A 88 -14.81 -33.13 -4.39
N ALA A 89 -14.89 -32.52 -3.21
CA ALA A 89 -14.76 -31.07 -3.04
C ALA A 89 -13.40 -30.56 -3.53
N GLN A 90 -12.31 -31.25 -3.18
CA GLN A 90 -10.97 -30.90 -3.67
C GLN A 90 -10.83 -31.05 -5.19
N ASN A 91 -11.42 -32.08 -5.80
CA ASN A 91 -11.40 -32.27 -7.25
C ASN A 91 -12.24 -31.21 -7.97
N ILE A 92 -13.39 -30.82 -7.42
CA ILE A 92 -14.21 -29.72 -7.94
C ILE A 92 -13.43 -28.41 -7.88
N ASP A 93 -12.72 -28.12 -6.78
CA ASP A 93 -11.89 -26.91 -6.65
C ASP A 93 -10.72 -26.88 -7.64
N LEU A 94 -10.12 -28.03 -7.93
CA LEU A 94 -9.04 -28.14 -8.92
C LEU A 94 -9.57 -28.03 -10.37
N LEU A 95 -10.69 -28.68 -10.68
CA LEU A 95 -11.33 -28.62 -12.00
C LEU A 95 -11.89 -27.24 -12.33
N ASN A 96 -12.37 -26.51 -11.33
CA ASN A 96 -12.89 -25.15 -11.50
C ASN A 96 -11.78 -24.09 -11.68
N GLY A 97 -10.50 -24.45 -11.69
CA GLY A 97 -9.38 -23.53 -11.96
C GLY A 97 -9.12 -22.49 -10.87
N ARG A 98 -9.95 -22.43 -9.83
CA ARG A 98 -9.90 -21.40 -8.77
C ARG A 98 -8.55 -21.32 -8.05
N LYS A 99 -7.91 -22.46 -7.81
CA LYS A 99 -6.55 -22.50 -7.23
C LYS A 99 -5.48 -22.01 -8.22
N VAL A 100 -5.65 -22.28 -9.51
CA VAL A 100 -4.74 -21.81 -10.55
C VAL A 100 -4.84 -20.28 -10.67
N GLU A 101 -6.07 -19.74 -10.71
CA GLU A 101 -6.30 -18.29 -10.70
C GLU A 101 -5.73 -17.61 -9.45
N GLU A 102 -5.88 -18.24 -8.27
CA GLU A 102 -5.29 -17.74 -7.03
C GLU A 102 -3.76 -17.71 -7.09
N TYR A 103 -3.12 -18.77 -7.60
CA TYR A 103 -1.68 -18.82 -7.77
C TYR A 103 -1.17 -17.84 -8.84
N GLU A 104 -1.85 -17.72 -9.97
CA GLU A 104 -1.51 -16.75 -11.03
C GLU A 104 -1.63 -15.32 -10.52
N SER A 105 -2.71 -14.99 -9.80
CA SER A 105 -2.88 -13.68 -9.16
C SER A 105 -1.77 -13.40 -8.15
N ARG A 106 -1.39 -14.40 -7.36
CA ARG A 106 -0.29 -14.29 -6.39
C ARG A 106 1.06 -14.10 -7.06
N ILE A 107 1.34 -14.82 -8.16
CA ILE A 107 2.56 -14.67 -8.94
C ILE A 107 2.63 -13.25 -9.52
N ALA A 108 1.57 -12.78 -10.18
CA ALA A 108 1.50 -11.44 -10.73
C ALA A 108 1.71 -10.35 -9.67
N ASN A 109 1.13 -10.54 -8.48
CA ASN A 109 1.33 -9.63 -7.33
C ASN A 109 2.81 -9.60 -6.89
N LEU A 110 3.44 -10.77 -6.74
CA LEU A 110 4.85 -10.86 -6.36
C LEU A 110 5.78 -10.28 -7.44
N GLU A 111 5.48 -10.50 -8.71
CA GLU A 111 6.22 -9.94 -9.84
C GLU A 111 6.13 -8.42 -9.85
N TYR A 112 4.93 -7.85 -9.65
CA TYR A 112 4.74 -6.41 -9.55
C TYR A 112 5.51 -5.82 -8.35
N GLN A 113 5.46 -6.47 -7.18
CA GLN A 113 6.24 -6.05 -6.01
C GLN A 113 7.76 -6.10 -6.27
N LEU A 114 8.24 -7.15 -6.93
CA LEU A 114 9.64 -7.25 -7.32
C LEU A 114 10.02 -6.18 -8.33
N GLU A 115 9.13 -5.82 -9.25
CA GLU A 115 9.37 -4.75 -10.21
C GLU A 115 9.47 -3.38 -9.52
N LEU A 116 8.57 -3.08 -8.58
CA LEU A 116 8.65 -1.87 -7.76
C LEU A 116 9.98 -1.80 -6.99
N LEU A 117 10.36 -2.89 -6.32
CA LEU A 117 11.62 -2.96 -5.57
C LEU A 117 12.85 -2.85 -6.48
N LYS A 118 12.83 -3.50 -7.66
CA LYS A 118 13.91 -3.39 -8.65
C LYS A 118 14.12 -1.95 -9.12
N ARG A 119 13.03 -1.20 -9.34
CA ARG A 119 13.11 0.21 -9.72
C ARG A 119 13.74 1.08 -8.62
N GLN A 120 13.40 0.82 -7.35
CA GLN A 120 13.96 1.54 -6.20
C GLN A 120 15.44 1.24 -5.91
N LEU A 121 15.92 0.06 -6.29
CA LEU A 121 17.30 -0.37 -6.05
C LEU A 121 18.21 -0.14 -7.26
N GLY A 122 17.71 0.45 -8.35
CA GLY A 122 18.52 0.80 -9.52
C GLY A 122 18.68 -0.30 -10.57
N GLY A 123 17.77 -1.29 -10.64
CA GLY A 123 17.69 -2.27 -11.74
C GLY A 123 18.55 -3.53 -11.59
N GLU A 124 17.89 -4.68 -11.86
CA GLU A 124 18.35 -6.08 -11.92
C GLU A 124 19.41 -6.58 -10.91
N VAL A 125 18.94 -7.39 -9.94
CA VAL A 125 19.79 -8.36 -9.23
C VAL A 125 20.17 -9.49 -10.19
N ASN A 126 21.07 -9.20 -11.13
CA ASN A 126 21.80 -10.23 -11.87
C ASN A 126 23.03 -10.62 -11.04
N LEU A 127 22.94 -11.72 -10.32
CA LEU A 127 24.11 -12.45 -9.84
C LEU A 127 24.33 -13.64 -10.78
N PRO A 128 25.56 -13.94 -11.25
CA PRO A 128 26.77 -13.13 -11.39
C PRO A 128 27.31 -13.15 -12.84
N THR A 129 28.06 -12.12 -13.25
CA THR A 129 29.37 -12.17 -13.97
C THR A 129 29.69 -10.74 -14.44
N GLU A 130 30.74 -10.17 -13.85
CA GLU A 130 31.55 -9.03 -14.30
C GLU A 130 30.93 -8.12 -15.39
N MET A 131 30.18 -7.10 -14.97
CA MET A 131 29.96 -5.89 -15.76
C MET A 131 30.13 -4.65 -14.87
N PRO A 132 30.61 -3.52 -15.45
CA PRO A 132 31.11 -2.38 -14.70
C PRO A 132 29.98 -1.78 -13.86
N ALA A 133 30.29 -1.42 -12.62
CA ALA A 133 29.36 -0.81 -11.67
C ALA A 133 28.62 0.36 -12.33
N ILE A 134 27.38 0.11 -12.76
CA ILE A 134 26.45 1.17 -13.12
C ILE A 134 26.21 1.89 -11.80
N LYS A 135 26.74 3.11 -11.68
CA LYS A 135 26.47 3.97 -10.52
C LYS A 135 24.95 3.99 -10.31
N PRO A 136 24.45 3.75 -9.08
CA PRO A 136 23.02 3.86 -8.82
C PRO A 136 22.56 5.24 -9.31
N PRO A 137 21.47 5.32 -10.08
CA PRO A 137 20.97 6.59 -10.61
C PRO A 137 20.74 7.55 -9.44
N ILE A 138 21.27 8.77 -9.55
CA ILE A 138 21.14 9.80 -8.52
C ILE A 138 19.63 10.05 -8.31
N GLU A 139 19.18 9.84 -7.08
CA GLU A 139 17.78 10.05 -6.70
C GLU A 139 17.52 11.56 -6.61
N THR A 140 16.63 12.08 -7.45
CA THR A 140 16.30 13.50 -7.50
C THR A 140 14.94 13.77 -6.90
N ILE A 141 14.76 14.97 -6.36
CA ILE A 141 13.53 15.35 -5.66
C ILE A 141 12.58 15.98 -6.65
N ASN A 142 11.35 15.50 -6.66
CA ASN A 142 10.31 15.94 -7.56
C ASN A 142 9.19 16.59 -6.75
N LEU A 143 8.91 17.84 -7.09
CA LEU A 143 7.75 18.59 -6.67
C LEU A 143 6.59 18.25 -7.60
N LEU A 144 5.49 17.77 -7.03
CA LEU A 144 4.23 17.59 -7.73
C LEU A 144 3.20 18.60 -7.23
N VAL A 145 2.56 19.29 -8.17
CA VAL A 145 1.41 20.15 -7.91
C VAL A 145 0.23 19.62 -8.70
N TYR A 146 -0.87 19.33 -8.03
CA TYR A 146 -2.04 18.74 -8.69
C TYR A 146 -3.34 19.34 -8.19
N ASN A 147 -4.40 19.25 -9.00
CA ASN A 147 -5.71 19.79 -8.66
C ASN A 147 -6.83 18.74 -8.81
N PRO A 148 -8.06 19.03 -8.32
CA PRO A 148 -9.19 18.10 -8.43
C PRO A 148 -9.60 17.74 -9.87
N LEU A 149 -9.22 18.55 -10.87
CA LEU A 149 -9.49 18.27 -12.28
C LEU A 149 -8.53 17.24 -12.89
N GLY A 150 -7.60 16.70 -12.10
CA GLY A 150 -6.63 15.72 -12.58
C GLY A 150 -5.47 16.33 -13.37
N LEU A 151 -5.26 17.65 -13.29
CA LEU A 151 -4.05 18.28 -13.82
C LEU A 151 -2.90 18.04 -12.84
N VAL A 152 -1.78 17.51 -13.34
CA VAL A 152 -0.59 17.21 -12.56
C VAL A 152 0.64 17.84 -13.21
N MET A 153 1.30 18.72 -12.47
CA MET A 153 2.56 19.35 -12.84
C MET A 153 3.70 18.71 -12.06
N ARG A 154 4.83 18.47 -12.72
CA ARG A 154 6.05 17.95 -12.11
C ARG A 154 7.20 18.93 -12.34
N GLY A 155 7.87 19.32 -11.27
CA GLY A 155 9.13 20.06 -11.33
C GLY A 155 10.21 19.36 -10.52
N GLU A 156 11.46 19.43 -10.97
CA GLU A 156 12.60 18.81 -10.30
C GLU A 156 13.35 19.85 -9.47
N MET A 157 13.62 19.52 -8.21
CA MET A 157 14.33 20.40 -7.29
C MET A 157 15.76 19.89 -7.07
N ASN A 158 16.74 20.77 -7.26
CA ASN A 158 18.13 20.48 -6.99
C ASN A 158 18.42 20.58 -5.49
N GLN A 159 18.79 19.47 -4.85
CA GLN A 159 19.04 19.41 -3.40
C GLN A 159 20.05 20.46 -2.90
N VAL A 160 21.05 20.79 -3.73
CA VAL A 160 22.12 21.74 -3.36
C VAL A 160 21.64 23.19 -3.36
N GLU A 161 20.60 23.49 -4.14
CA GLU A 161 20.07 24.85 -4.31
C GLU A 161 18.90 25.15 -3.38
N ILE A 162 18.40 24.16 -2.63
CA ILE A 162 17.30 24.35 -1.68
C ILE A 162 17.82 25.06 -0.43
N ALA A 163 17.37 26.29 -0.21
CA ALA A 163 17.58 27.03 1.03
C ALA A 163 16.26 27.25 1.78
N SER A 164 16.34 27.29 3.10
CA SER A 164 15.16 27.56 3.94
C SER A 164 14.65 28.99 3.74
N GLY A 165 13.33 29.14 3.61
CA GLY A 165 12.68 30.42 3.30
C GLY A 165 12.75 30.83 1.83
N GLN A 166 13.35 30.02 0.96
CA GLN A 166 13.47 30.33 -0.45
C GLN A 166 12.17 30.06 -1.20
N THR A 167 11.77 31.03 -2.03
CA THR A 167 10.78 30.82 -3.08
C THR A 167 11.40 29.97 -4.18
N ILE A 168 10.86 28.77 -4.37
CA ILE A 168 11.32 27.84 -5.41
C ILE A 168 10.61 28.06 -6.74
N GLY A 169 9.42 28.66 -6.72
CA GLY A 169 8.62 28.81 -7.92
C GLY A 169 7.30 29.52 -7.70
N ARG A 170 6.65 29.84 -8.81
CA ARG A 170 5.28 30.36 -8.82
C ARG A 170 4.46 29.67 -9.90
N ILE A 171 3.19 29.44 -9.59
CA ILE A 171 2.21 28.92 -10.54
C ILE A 171 1.69 30.08 -11.40
N SER A 172 1.90 29.99 -12.71
CA SER A 172 1.35 30.88 -13.73
C SER A 172 -0.16 30.72 -13.85
N ASP A 173 -0.86 31.78 -14.27
CA ASP A 173 -2.32 31.80 -14.43
C ASP A 173 -3.10 31.35 -13.18
N TRP A 174 -2.54 31.62 -11.99
CA TRP A 174 -3.14 31.25 -10.70
C TRP A 174 -4.61 31.71 -10.55
N GLU A 175 -4.94 32.88 -11.09
CA GLU A 175 -6.28 33.47 -11.04
C GLU A 175 -7.33 32.64 -11.81
N SER A 176 -6.90 31.84 -12.79
CA SER A 176 -7.79 30.99 -13.60
C SER A 176 -8.32 29.77 -12.84
N LEU A 177 -7.74 29.44 -11.68
CA LEU A 177 -8.15 28.28 -10.86
C LEU A 177 -9.45 28.50 -10.09
N GLY A 178 -9.94 29.73 -9.95
CA GLY A 178 -11.14 30.04 -9.17
C GLY A 178 -11.08 29.48 -7.74
N ASP A 179 -12.10 28.73 -7.33
CA ASP A 179 -12.20 28.13 -5.99
C ASP A 179 -11.45 26.78 -5.85
N MET A 180 -10.76 26.32 -6.89
CA MET A 180 -10.04 25.05 -6.83
C MET A 180 -8.82 25.15 -5.93
N ARG A 181 -8.64 24.14 -5.07
CA ARG A 181 -7.50 24.04 -4.16
C ARG A 181 -6.50 23.01 -4.66
N PRO A 182 -5.39 23.44 -5.28
CA PRO A 182 -4.33 22.53 -5.63
C PRO A 182 -3.61 22.03 -4.36
N ASN A 183 -3.08 20.83 -4.48
CA ASN A 183 -2.28 20.17 -3.45
C ASN A 183 -0.84 20.03 -3.92
N VAL A 184 0.04 19.89 -2.95
CA VAL A 184 1.47 19.70 -3.17
C VAL A 184 1.90 18.36 -2.59
N LEU A 185 2.69 17.62 -3.35
CA LEU A 185 3.33 16.38 -2.93
C LEU A 185 4.80 16.41 -3.32
N ILE A 186 5.68 16.07 -2.40
CA ILE A 186 7.10 15.86 -2.69
C ILE A 186 7.37 14.37 -2.75
N THR A 187 8.08 13.95 -3.79
CA THR A 187 8.43 12.55 -4.04
C THR A 187 9.82 12.46 -4.67
N THR A 188 10.30 11.25 -4.95
CA THR A 188 11.59 11.02 -5.60
C THR A 188 11.42 10.53 -7.03
N SER A 189 12.47 10.61 -7.85
CA SER A 189 12.42 10.26 -9.27
C SER A 189 12.15 8.77 -9.54
N GLN A 190 12.39 7.90 -8.55
CA GLN A 190 12.21 6.46 -8.64
C GLN A 190 10.85 5.98 -8.12
N GLU A 191 9.99 6.88 -7.66
CA GLU A 191 8.68 6.52 -7.14
C GLU A 191 7.66 6.18 -8.23
N GLU A 192 6.68 5.37 -7.84
CA GLU A 192 5.47 5.11 -8.60
C GLU A 192 4.31 5.81 -7.90
N LEU A 193 3.50 6.54 -8.68
CA LEU A 193 2.39 7.32 -8.18
C LEU A 193 1.10 6.54 -8.36
N LEU A 194 0.27 6.52 -7.31
CA LEU A 194 -1.12 6.10 -7.35
C LEU A 194 -2.00 7.35 -7.30
N LEU A 195 -2.64 7.67 -8.43
CA LEU A 195 -3.68 8.69 -8.53
C LEU A 195 -4.99 8.04 -8.09
N LEU A 196 -5.56 8.59 -7.03
CA LEU A 196 -6.79 8.12 -6.42
C LEU A 196 -7.90 9.14 -6.63
N PHE A 197 -8.98 8.70 -7.25
CA PHE A 197 -10.16 9.51 -7.48
C PHE A 197 -11.22 9.27 -6.40
N ASP A 198 -12.12 10.24 -6.21
CA ASP A 198 -13.19 10.15 -5.20
C ASP A 198 -14.21 9.04 -5.48
N SER A 199 -14.29 8.55 -6.72
CA SER A 199 -15.06 7.36 -7.11
C SER A 199 -14.45 6.02 -6.63
N GLY A 200 -13.20 6.03 -6.15
CA GLY A 200 -12.42 4.83 -5.86
C GLY A 200 -11.66 4.26 -7.05
N ARG A 201 -11.75 4.87 -8.23
CA ARG A 201 -10.89 4.56 -9.37
C ARG A 201 -9.43 4.91 -9.04
N THR A 202 -8.52 4.11 -9.59
CA THR A 202 -7.08 4.32 -9.45
C THR A 202 -6.39 4.34 -10.81
N VAL A 203 -5.32 5.14 -10.90
CA VAL A 203 -4.38 5.14 -12.03
C VAL A 203 -2.98 5.12 -11.46
N THR A 204 -2.13 4.22 -11.95
CA THR A 204 -0.71 4.18 -11.58
C THR A 204 0.17 4.68 -12.72
N LEU A 205 1.20 5.43 -12.36
CA LEU A 205 2.27 5.81 -13.29
C LEU A 205 3.58 6.10 -12.55
N PRO A 206 4.73 5.73 -13.11
CA PRO A 206 6.04 6.23 -12.67
C PRO A 206 6.09 7.76 -12.68
N VAL A 207 6.76 8.37 -11.70
CA VAL A 207 7.02 9.82 -11.67
C VAL A 207 7.73 10.28 -12.96
N SER A 208 8.61 9.43 -13.49
CA SER A 208 9.37 9.68 -14.72
C SER A 208 8.52 9.87 -15.98
N GLN A 209 7.28 9.38 -16.00
CA GLN A 209 6.35 9.55 -17.13
C GLN A 209 5.67 10.92 -17.14
N LEU A 210 5.67 11.64 -16.02
CA LEU A 210 5.16 13.01 -15.99
C LEU A 210 6.14 13.97 -16.68
N PRO A 211 5.64 14.91 -17.50
CA PRO A 211 6.47 15.89 -18.18
C PRO A 211 7.19 16.77 -17.16
N LEU A 212 8.48 16.98 -17.37
CA LEU A 212 9.30 17.80 -16.49
C LEU A 212 9.13 19.28 -16.88
N LEU A 213 8.67 20.08 -15.91
CA LEU A 213 8.51 21.53 -16.03
C LEU A 213 9.59 22.25 -15.21
N SER A 214 9.88 23.50 -15.59
CA SER A 214 10.72 24.35 -14.76
C SER A 214 9.98 24.73 -13.48
N VAL A 215 10.59 24.49 -12.31
CA VAL A 215 9.99 24.82 -11.01
C VAL A 215 9.75 26.33 -10.89
N GLU A 216 10.59 27.14 -11.51
CA GLU A 216 10.50 28.61 -11.44
C GLU A 216 9.20 29.16 -12.03
N SER A 217 8.62 28.46 -13.02
CA SER A 217 7.41 28.87 -13.73
C SER A 217 6.54 27.65 -14.07
N LEU A 218 5.68 27.25 -13.14
CA LEU A 218 4.75 26.15 -13.32
C LEU A 218 3.48 26.63 -14.03
N ASP A 219 3.19 26.07 -15.20
CA ASP A 219 2.05 26.45 -16.03
C ASP A 219 1.09 25.28 -16.23
N TRP A 220 -0.19 25.47 -15.86
CA TRP A 220 -1.24 24.47 -16.00
C TRP A 220 -1.49 24.02 -17.45
N GLN A 221 -1.18 24.87 -18.43
CA GLN A 221 -1.31 24.49 -19.84
C GLN A 221 -0.31 23.39 -20.24
N GLN A 222 0.76 23.23 -19.47
CA GLN A 222 1.80 22.22 -19.66
C GLN A 222 1.64 21.02 -18.73
N ALA A 223 0.57 21.01 -17.90
CA ALA A 223 0.29 19.92 -16.98
C ALA A 223 -0.14 18.64 -17.71
N SER A 224 0.24 17.50 -17.14
CA SER A 224 -0.33 16.21 -17.54
C SER A 224 -1.80 16.15 -17.14
N VAL A 225 -2.67 15.77 -18.08
CA VAL A 225 -4.10 15.64 -17.81
C VAL A 225 -4.44 14.18 -17.58
N HIS A 226 -4.88 13.86 -16.36
CA HIS A 226 -5.42 12.56 -16.00
C HIS A 226 -6.92 12.71 -15.75
N GLU A 227 -7.69 12.77 -16.84
CA GLU A 227 -9.09 13.18 -16.82
C GLU A 227 -9.91 12.35 -15.82
N PRO A 228 -10.56 13.03 -14.86
CA PRO A 228 -11.66 12.45 -14.10
C PRO A 228 -12.80 12.10 -15.05
N THR A 229 -13.50 11.00 -14.76
CA THR A 229 -14.79 10.70 -15.37
C THR A 229 -15.84 11.73 -14.98
N VAL A 230 -17.00 11.75 -15.66
CA VAL A 230 -18.05 12.74 -15.40
C VAL A 230 -18.49 12.67 -13.92
N LYS A 231 -18.35 13.80 -13.20
CA LYS A 231 -18.61 13.97 -11.74
C LYS A 231 -17.59 13.32 -10.80
N GLU A 232 -16.40 13.02 -11.29
CA GLU A 232 -15.28 12.53 -10.49
C GLU A 232 -14.26 13.66 -10.26
N GLU A 233 -13.54 13.59 -9.14
CA GLU A 233 -12.42 14.47 -8.83
C GLU A 233 -11.19 13.65 -8.43
N LEU A 234 -10.00 14.16 -8.76
CA LEU A 234 -8.76 13.62 -8.22
C LEU A 234 -8.68 13.96 -6.73
N ALA A 235 -8.79 12.94 -5.88
CA ALA A 235 -8.82 13.10 -4.43
C ALA A 235 -7.41 13.20 -3.84
N ALA A 236 -6.49 12.33 -4.28
CA ALA A 236 -5.12 12.28 -3.76
C ALA A 236 -4.16 11.66 -4.77
N ILE A 237 -2.89 12.01 -4.64
CA ILE A 237 -1.78 11.27 -5.25
C ILE A 237 -0.96 10.69 -4.10
N HIS A 238 -0.63 9.40 -4.17
CA HIS A 238 0.17 8.73 -3.16
C HIS A 238 1.37 7.99 -3.78
N PRO A 239 2.61 8.18 -3.28
CA PRO A 239 3.74 7.34 -3.67
C PRO A 239 3.54 5.92 -3.15
N ILE A 240 3.76 4.92 -4.01
CA ILE A 240 3.49 3.51 -3.70
C ILE A 240 4.69 2.58 -3.90
N ALA A 241 5.87 3.05 -4.31
CA ALA A 241 6.98 2.14 -4.57
C ALA A 241 7.45 1.41 -3.30
N LYS A 242 7.26 2.02 -2.11
CA LYS A 242 7.54 1.40 -0.80
C LYS A 242 6.40 0.52 -0.26
N MET A 243 5.32 0.27 -1.01
CA MET A 243 4.15 -0.44 -0.47
C MET A 243 4.48 -1.85 0.04
N SER A 244 5.49 -2.51 -0.53
CA SER A 244 5.94 -3.86 -0.14
C SER A 244 6.60 -3.90 1.24
N LEU A 245 7.01 -2.74 1.78
CA LEU A 245 7.61 -2.61 3.11
C LEU A 245 6.56 -2.56 4.23
N TYR A 246 5.27 -2.56 3.89
CA TYR A 246 4.18 -2.40 4.83
C TYR A 246 3.17 -3.54 4.75
N GLU A 247 2.61 -3.91 5.90
CA GLU A 247 1.60 -4.97 5.98
C GLU A 247 0.20 -4.49 5.54
N THR A 248 -0.14 -3.23 5.80
CA THR A 248 -1.48 -2.70 5.61
C THR A 248 -1.51 -1.36 4.90
N CYS A 249 -2.58 -1.15 4.14
CA CYS A 249 -2.97 0.13 3.58
C CYS A 249 -4.23 0.62 4.30
N ILE A 250 -4.23 1.89 4.67
CA ILE A 250 -5.32 2.55 5.37
C ILE A 250 -5.88 3.60 4.42
N GLN A 251 -7.15 3.44 4.06
CA GLN A 251 -7.91 4.40 3.28
C GLN A 251 -8.72 5.30 4.21
N VAL A 252 -8.71 6.60 3.91
CA VAL A 252 -9.33 7.64 4.74
C VAL A 252 -10.30 8.46 3.90
N SER A 253 -11.44 8.80 4.48
CA SER A 253 -12.41 9.73 3.91
C SER A 253 -12.35 11.12 4.53
N ARG A 254 -12.83 12.13 3.80
CA ARG A 254 -12.92 13.52 4.27
C ARG A 254 -13.77 13.66 5.53
N ARG A 255 -14.77 12.79 5.72
CA ARG A 255 -15.68 12.82 6.88
C ARG A 255 -15.22 11.97 8.07
N GLY A 256 -14.00 11.44 8.05
CA GLY A 256 -13.44 10.71 9.19
C GLY A 256 -13.77 9.21 9.23
N PHE A 257 -14.15 8.64 8.07
CA PHE A 257 -14.25 7.19 7.92
C PHE A 257 -12.89 6.61 7.56
N VAL A 258 -12.62 5.41 8.07
CA VAL A 258 -11.39 4.67 7.80
C VAL A 258 -11.73 3.23 7.41
N LYS A 259 -10.94 2.69 6.49
CA LYS A 259 -10.94 1.27 6.11
C LYS A 259 -9.50 0.81 5.96
N LYS A 260 -9.12 -0.25 6.68
CA LYS A 260 -7.80 -0.89 6.58
C LYS A 260 -7.91 -2.21 5.83
N PHE A 261 -6.96 -2.49 4.94
CA PHE A 261 -6.83 -3.78 4.28
C PHE A 261 -5.35 -4.13 4.09
N LYS A 262 -5.06 -5.41 3.85
CA LYS A 262 -3.67 -5.85 3.63
C LYS A 262 -3.14 -5.29 2.32
N THR A 263 -1.85 -4.94 2.27
CA THR A 263 -1.18 -4.48 1.03
C THR A 263 -1.24 -5.52 -0.09
N SER A 264 -1.35 -6.80 0.24
CA SER A 264 -1.59 -7.86 -0.76
C SER A 264 -2.88 -7.64 -1.57
N PHE A 265 -3.94 -7.11 -0.96
CA PHE A 265 -5.19 -6.76 -1.66
C PHE A 265 -5.06 -5.47 -2.45
N LEU A 266 -4.23 -4.52 -1.98
CA LEU A 266 -3.98 -3.28 -2.72
C LEU A 266 -3.40 -3.58 -4.10
N ALA A 267 -2.46 -4.51 -4.21
CA ALA A 267 -1.88 -4.88 -5.50
C ALA A 267 -2.95 -5.37 -6.50
N THR A 268 -3.91 -6.19 -6.03
CA THR A 268 -5.06 -6.59 -6.85
C THR A 268 -5.90 -5.38 -7.26
N HIS A 269 -6.22 -4.48 -6.33
CA HIS A 269 -6.97 -3.25 -6.61
C HIS A 269 -6.26 -2.30 -7.59
N ILE A 270 -4.93 -2.26 -7.57
CA ILE A 270 -4.12 -1.51 -8.53
C ILE A 270 -4.30 -2.11 -9.93
N THR A 271 -4.18 -3.44 -10.06
CA THR A 271 -4.38 -4.14 -11.34
C THR A 271 -5.81 -3.95 -11.88
N GLU A 272 -6.80 -3.98 -10.99
CA GLU A 272 -8.22 -3.75 -11.31
C GLU A 272 -8.56 -2.27 -11.57
N LYS A 273 -7.62 -1.35 -11.29
CA LYS A 273 -7.80 0.11 -11.39
C LYS A 273 -8.93 0.64 -10.50
N TYR A 274 -9.22 -0.06 -9.41
CA TYR A 274 -10.31 0.28 -8.50
C TYR A 274 -10.05 -0.25 -7.07
N ILE A 275 -10.12 0.64 -6.09
CA ILE A 275 -9.91 0.32 -4.66
C ILE A 275 -11.19 0.45 -3.80
N GLY A 276 -12.25 0.97 -4.41
CA GLY A 276 -13.47 1.35 -3.71
C GLY A 276 -13.41 2.77 -3.18
N THR A 277 -14.58 3.38 -2.97
CA THR A 277 -14.69 4.76 -2.48
C THR A 277 -14.24 4.91 -1.02
N GLY A 278 -14.34 3.86 -0.20
CA GLY A 278 -14.02 3.97 1.22
C GLY A 278 -14.94 4.92 2.00
N VAL A 279 -16.07 5.32 1.41
CA VAL A 279 -17.04 6.25 2.02
C VAL A 279 -18.37 5.55 2.31
N LYS A 280 -19.07 6.00 3.36
CA LYS A 280 -20.43 5.56 3.70
C LYS A 280 -21.49 6.64 3.46
N LEU A 281 -21.12 7.92 3.44
CA LEU A 281 -22.05 9.03 3.30
C LEU A 281 -22.07 9.57 1.85
N PRO A 282 -23.24 9.98 1.31
CA PRO A 282 -23.32 10.47 -0.08
C PRO A 282 -22.50 11.74 -0.37
N ALA A 283 -22.28 12.59 0.63
CA ALA A 283 -21.50 13.83 0.49
C ALA A 283 -20.03 13.68 0.93
N ASP A 284 -19.61 12.46 1.28
CA ASP A 284 -18.25 12.17 1.66
C ASP A 284 -17.42 11.78 0.43
N LYS A 285 -16.10 11.97 0.54
CA LYS A 285 -15.14 11.68 -0.53
C LYS A 285 -13.93 11.01 0.08
N THR A 286 -13.29 10.12 -0.65
CA THR A 286 -11.95 9.66 -0.31
C THR A 286 -11.02 10.87 -0.18
N CYS A 287 -10.11 10.87 0.78
CA CYS A 287 -9.16 11.97 0.96
C CYS A 287 -7.70 11.53 0.92
N GLY A 288 -7.40 10.26 1.11
CA GLY A 288 -6.03 9.79 1.04
C GLY A 288 -5.85 8.32 1.41
N LEU A 289 -4.62 7.87 1.21
CA LEU A 289 -4.11 6.56 1.60
C LEU A 289 -2.87 6.76 2.46
N THR A 290 -2.60 5.81 3.35
CA THR A 290 -1.32 5.71 4.05
C THR A 290 -0.97 4.26 4.30
N PHE A 291 0.32 3.96 4.37
CA PHE A 291 0.84 2.61 4.61
C PHE A 291 1.30 2.46 6.05
N ALA A 292 1.00 1.31 6.65
CA ALA A 292 1.28 1.05 8.05
C ALA A 292 1.60 -0.42 8.33
N ASN A 293 2.46 -0.62 9.31
CA ASN A 293 2.67 -1.86 10.03
C ASN A 293 1.82 -1.91 11.31
N LYS A 294 1.68 -3.08 11.92
CA LYS A 294 0.76 -3.29 13.07
C LYS A 294 0.99 -2.33 14.24
N ASN A 295 2.25 -2.07 14.56
CA ASN A 295 2.65 -1.28 15.73
C ASN A 295 2.68 0.23 15.46
N ASP A 296 2.45 0.64 14.21
CA ASP A 296 2.49 2.03 13.83
C ASP A 296 1.34 2.81 14.45
N LEU A 297 1.62 4.05 14.88
CA LEU A 297 0.59 4.97 15.35
C LEU A 297 0.09 5.80 14.16
N PHE A 298 -1.17 5.55 13.80
CA PHE A 298 -1.90 6.29 12.77
C PHE A 298 -2.49 7.57 13.34
N VAL A 299 -2.42 8.64 12.56
CA VAL A 299 -2.88 9.98 12.92
C VAL A 299 -3.73 10.57 11.79
N MET A 300 -4.83 11.22 12.17
CA MET A 300 -5.61 12.09 11.27
C MET A 300 -5.83 13.44 11.89
N VAL A 301 -5.81 14.48 11.06
CA VAL A 301 -6.00 15.86 11.49
C VAL A 301 -7.15 16.48 10.71
N SER A 302 -8.06 17.14 11.42
CA SER A 302 -9.18 17.87 10.85
C SER A 302 -8.88 19.36 10.65
N GLN A 303 -9.59 19.97 9.71
CA GLN A 303 -9.46 21.38 9.36
C GLN A 303 -9.78 22.29 10.55
N GLU A 304 -10.76 21.94 11.38
CA GLU A 304 -11.13 22.71 12.57
C GLU A 304 -10.22 22.46 13.79
N GLY A 305 -9.17 21.65 13.64
CA GLY A 305 -8.15 21.49 14.68
C GLY A 305 -8.44 20.38 15.69
N TYR A 306 -9.05 19.28 15.24
CA TYR A 306 -9.10 18.03 16.00
C TYR A 306 -8.08 17.04 15.45
N ILE A 307 -7.52 16.21 16.34
CA ILE A 307 -6.62 15.11 15.99
C ILE A 307 -7.18 13.80 16.51
N PHE A 308 -7.13 12.79 15.66
CA PHE A 308 -7.39 11.42 16.05
C PHE A 308 -6.10 10.63 15.92
N SER A 309 -5.80 9.79 16.90
CA SER A 309 -4.69 8.85 16.81
C SER A 309 -5.11 7.47 17.33
N MET A 310 -4.61 6.42 16.70
CA MET A 310 -4.85 5.04 17.10
C MET A 310 -3.76 4.12 16.52
N GLN A 311 -3.43 3.03 17.22
CA GLN A 311 -2.57 1.99 16.64
C GLN A 311 -3.20 1.42 15.37
N ALA A 312 -2.40 1.28 14.31
CA ALA A 312 -2.85 0.82 13.00
C ALA A 312 -3.52 -0.55 13.08
N ASP A 313 -3.06 -1.46 13.95
CA ASP A 313 -3.68 -2.77 14.12
C ASP A 313 -5.15 -2.69 14.62
N ARG A 314 -5.48 -1.66 15.41
CA ARG A 314 -6.82 -1.47 15.97
C ARG A 314 -7.81 -0.79 15.00
N LEU A 315 -7.33 -0.32 13.85
CA LEU A 315 -8.18 0.30 12.84
C LEU A 315 -9.12 -0.72 12.17
N PRO A 316 -10.32 -0.28 11.75
CA PRO A 316 -11.37 -1.16 11.26
C PRO A 316 -11.04 -1.70 9.87
N VAL A 317 -11.40 -2.97 9.62
CA VAL A 317 -11.29 -3.59 8.29
C VAL A 317 -12.47 -3.20 7.39
N ALA A 318 -13.66 -3.05 7.98
CA ALA A 318 -14.80 -2.44 7.32
C ALA A 318 -14.69 -0.91 7.34
N ILE A 319 -15.42 -0.24 6.46
CA ILE A 319 -15.51 1.23 6.47
C ILE A 319 -16.24 1.65 7.74
N GLU A 320 -15.57 2.27 8.71
CA GLU A 320 -16.19 2.75 9.95
C GLU A 320 -15.78 4.19 10.25
N GLU A 321 -16.70 4.93 10.88
CA GLU A 321 -16.44 6.29 11.36
C GLU A 321 -15.57 6.23 12.60
N VAL A 322 -14.33 6.71 12.52
CA VAL A 322 -13.40 6.67 13.67
C VAL A 322 -13.34 8.01 14.41
N ILE A 323 -13.53 9.12 13.68
CA ILE A 323 -13.66 10.47 14.23
C ILE A 323 -14.96 11.12 13.72
N HIS A 324 -15.73 11.69 14.65
CA HIS A 324 -16.98 12.39 14.35
C HIS A 324 -16.71 13.89 14.14
N LEU A 325 -16.96 14.37 12.93
CA LEU A 325 -16.66 15.73 12.50
C LEU A 325 -17.93 16.58 12.35
N GLY A 326 -17.81 17.89 12.61
CA GLY A 326 -18.87 18.87 12.35
C GLY A 326 -19.17 19.01 10.85
N ILE A 327 -20.31 19.62 10.49
CA ILE A 327 -20.78 19.70 9.09
C ILE A 327 -19.77 20.40 8.17
N THR A 328 -19.09 21.43 8.68
CA THR A 328 -18.08 22.22 7.96
C THR A 328 -16.66 21.66 8.05
N ASP A 329 -16.40 20.76 9.00
CA ASP A 329 -15.08 20.20 9.23
C ASP A 329 -14.77 19.03 8.28
N HIS A 330 -13.50 18.81 7.98
CA HIS A 330 -13.06 17.67 7.18
C HIS A 330 -11.60 17.32 7.48
N ILE A 331 -11.20 16.10 7.15
CA ILE A 331 -9.81 15.66 7.26
C ILE A 331 -8.94 16.40 6.24
N VAL A 332 -7.84 16.97 6.72
CA VAL A 332 -6.82 17.67 5.90
C VAL A 332 -5.53 16.88 5.76
N SER A 333 -5.24 15.96 6.68
CA SER A 333 -4.06 15.11 6.62
C SER A 333 -4.29 13.79 7.35
N ALA A 334 -3.70 12.72 6.83
CA ALA A 334 -3.64 11.40 7.45
C ALA A 334 -2.28 10.77 7.18
N PHE A 335 -1.62 10.30 8.23
CA PHE A 335 -0.24 9.79 8.14
C PHE A 335 0.08 8.85 9.30
N ILE A 336 1.20 8.15 9.17
CA ILE A 336 1.82 7.37 10.23
C ILE A 336 2.97 8.18 10.85
N THR A 337 3.10 8.11 12.17
CA THR A 337 4.19 8.78 12.90
C THR A 337 5.55 8.13 12.64
N GLY A 338 5.59 6.80 12.51
CA GLY A 338 6.81 6.04 12.34
C GLY A 338 7.78 6.29 13.49
N ASN A 339 9.05 6.54 13.16
CA ASN A 339 10.09 6.87 14.15
C ASN A 339 10.27 8.38 14.36
N LYS A 340 9.40 9.22 13.79
CA LYS A 340 9.51 10.68 13.88
C LYS A 340 9.09 11.12 15.29
N PRO A 341 9.89 11.97 15.98
CA PRO A 341 9.63 12.32 17.37
C PRO A 341 8.49 13.33 17.54
N SER A 342 8.14 14.05 16.48
CA SER A 342 7.32 15.24 16.54
C SER A 342 6.25 15.30 15.45
N LEU A 343 5.24 16.10 15.71
CA LEU A 343 4.20 16.51 14.79
C LEU A 343 4.34 18.00 14.51
N LEU A 344 4.23 18.36 13.24
CA LEU A 344 4.12 19.73 12.79
C LEU A 344 2.77 19.95 12.13
N LEU A 345 2.10 21.03 12.51
CA LEU A 345 0.81 21.43 11.98
C LEU A 345 0.87 22.88 11.54
N ILE A 346 0.34 23.17 10.36
CA ILE A 346 0.34 24.50 9.76
C ILE A 346 -1.09 25.03 9.67
N THR A 347 -1.31 26.24 10.18
CA THR A 347 -2.58 26.96 10.04
C THR A 347 -2.63 27.79 8.76
N GLN A 348 -3.83 28.17 8.33
CA GLN A 348 -4.03 29.02 7.14
C GLN A 348 -3.36 30.40 7.21
N ASN A 349 -3.08 30.89 8.41
CA ASN A 349 -2.38 32.15 8.65
C ASN A 349 -0.88 31.97 8.93
N GLY A 350 -0.32 30.80 8.62
CA GLY A 350 1.12 30.56 8.73
C GLY A 350 1.64 30.33 10.14
N LYS A 351 0.80 30.02 11.14
CA LYS A 351 1.32 29.58 12.44
C LYS A 351 1.73 28.12 12.36
N ALA A 352 2.93 27.83 12.85
CA ALA A 352 3.45 26.48 13.00
C ALA A 352 3.20 26.02 14.43
N VAL A 353 2.40 24.96 14.58
CA VAL A 353 2.13 24.32 15.87
C VAL A 353 2.92 23.03 15.92
N HIS A 354 3.76 22.91 16.95
CA HIS A 354 4.57 21.73 17.21
C HIS A 354 4.07 20.97 18.44
N ARG A 355 4.07 19.65 18.35
CA ARG A 355 3.79 18.73 19.47
C ARG A 355 4.70 17.52 19.36
N GLU A 356 5.16 17.01 20.50
CA GLU A 356 5.80 15.69 20.54
C GLU A 356 4.77 14.59 20.26
N VAL A 357 5.19 13.47 19.69
CA VAL A 357 4.30 12.31 19.50
C VAL A 357 3.80 11.75 20.83
N SER A 358 4.60 11.88 21.90
CA SER A 358 4.25 11.51 23.28
C SER A 358 3.04 12.27 23.85
N TRP A 359 2.71 13.44 23.28
CA TRP A 359 1.56 14.25 23.68
C TRP A 359 0.22 13.71 23.16
N LEU A 360 0.26 12.86 22.13
CA LEU A 360 -0.95 12.24 21.61
C LEU A 360 -1.58 11.33 22.65
N GLU A 361 -2.90 11.39 22.76
CA GLU A 361 -3.70 10.46 23.53
C GLU A 361 -4.42 9.51 22.56
N PRO A 362 -3.89 8.29 22.31
CA PRO A 362 -4.50 7.36 21.37
C PRO A 362 -5.92 6.99 21.80
N ALA A 363 -6.85 7.12 20.87
CA ALA A 363 -8.24 6.79 21.10
C ALA A 363 -8.39 5.29 21.42
N SER A 364 -9.22 4.99 22.43
CA SER A 364 -9.56 3.62 22.80
C SER A 364 -10.78 3.07 22.05
N SER A 365 -11.56 3.95 21.41
CA SER A 365 -12.79 3.63 20.67
C SER A 365 -12.94 4.48 19.40
N PHE A 366 -13.93 4.12 18.57
CA PHE A 366 -14.31 4.87 17.37
C PHE A 366 -15.36 5.94 17.68
N LYS A 367 -15.71 6.74 16.66
CA LYS A 367 -16.71 7.84 16.72
C LYS A 367 -16.42 8.87 17.80
N THR A 368 -15.15 9.07 18.11
CA THR A 368 -14.73 10.10 19.08
C THR A 368 -14.70 11.46 18.41
N LYS A 369 -14.72 12.55 19.18
CA LYS A 369 -14.51 13.89 18.63
C LYS A 369 -13.04 14.19 18.27
N GLY A 370 -12.12 13.30 18.68
CA GLY A 370 -10.69 13.57 18.66
C GLY A 370 -10.23 14.49 19.80
N GLN A 371 -8.92 14.53 20.01
CA GLN A 371 -8.22 15.45 20.90
C GLN A 371 -8.17 16.84 20.25
N ALA A 372 -8.37 17.91 21.02
CA ALA A 372 -8.31 19.27 20.47
C ALA A 372 -6.85 19.73 20.35
N LEU A 373 -6.43 20.11 19.14
CA LEU A 373 -5.11 20.70 18.87
C LEU A 373 -5.09 22.20 19.12
N LEU A 374 -6.20 22.88 18.78
CA LEU A 374 -6.36 24.32 18.91
C LEU A 374 -7.28 24.65 20.10
N SER A 375 -6.98 25.75 20.79
CA SER A 375 -7.86 26.26 21.85
C SER A 375 -9.25 26.58 21.29
N LYS A 376 -10.27 26.56 22.16
CA LYS A 376 -11.66 26.82 21.75
C LYS A 376 -11.79 28.20 21.10
N GLU A 377 -11.14 29.21 21.68
CA GLU A 377 -11.15 30.59 21.21
C GLU A 377 -10.55 30.70 19.80
N ARG A 378 -9.44 30.00 19.52
CA ARG A 378 -8.82 30.02 18.18
C ARG A 378 -9.72 29.39 17.12
N ARG A 379 -10.44 28.31 17.47
CA ARG A 379 -11.35 27.62 16.57
C ARG A 379 -12.59 28.45 16.27
N GLU A 380 -13.17 29.07 17.30
CA GLU A 380 -14.30 30.00 17.21
C GLU A 380 -13.92 31.27 16.43
N ALA A 381 -12.68 31.76 16.57
CA ALA A 381 -12.13 32.86 15.79
C ALA A 381 -11.83 32.50 14.32
N GLY A 382 -12.18 31.30 13.86
CA GLY A 382 -12.02 30.91 12.45
C GLY A 382 -10.62 30.42 12.07
N THR A 383 -9.73 30.14 13.03
CA THR A 383 -8.41 29.53 12.71
C THR A 383 -8.64 28.11 12.20
N ARG A 384 -8.02 27.78 11.06
CA ARG A 384 -8.10 26.46 10.43
C ARG A 384 -6.72 25.89 10.18
N LEU A 385 -6.61 24.57 10.29
CA LEU A 385 -5.44 23.80 9.87
C LEU A 385 -5.52 23.50 8.37
N ILE A 386 -4.37 23.53 7.72
CA ILE A 386 -4.23 23.32 6.28
C ILE A 386 -3.39 22.08 5.97
N GLY A 387 -2.49 21.71 6.88
CA GLY A 387 -1.71 20.49 6.74
C GLY A 387 -1.08 20.08 8.06
N ALA A 388 -0.70 18.82 8.13
CA ALA A 388 0.03 18.25 9.25
C ALA A 388 0.89 17.08 8.76
N ALA A 389 2.03 16.87 9.40
CA ALA A 389 2.91 15.75 9.14
C ALA A 389 3.66 15.32 10.42
N ALA A 390 4.07 14.07 10.47
CA ALA A 390 5.09 13.61 11.41
C ALA A 390 6.48 14.00 10.87
N VAL A 391 7.29 14.62 11.72
CA VAL A 391 8.52 15.30 11.29
C VAL A 391 9.66 15.09 12.28
N ASP A 392 10.89 15.18 11.77
CA ASP A 392 12.09 15.43 12.54
C ASP A 392 12.66 16.82 12.19
N GLU A 393 13.75 17.22 12.85
CA GLU A 393 14.40 18.51 12.60
C GLU A 393 15.19 18.56 11.28
N ALA A 394 15.55 17.40 10.70
CA ALA A 394 16.31 17.31 9.46
C ALA A 394 15.42 17.37 8.22
N ASP A 395 14.13 17.10 8.40
CA ASP A 395 13.10 17.17 7.38
C ASP A 395 12.90 18.60 6.85
N TRP A 396 12.27 18.65 5.69
CA TRP A 396 11.94 19.86 4.95
C TRP A 396 10.44 19.94 4.72
N GLY A 397 9.95 21.16 4.46
CA GLY A 397 8.57 21.43 4.15
C GLY A 397 8.43 22.29 2.91
N VAL A 398 7.43 21.99 2.08
CA VAL A 398 6.99 22.87 0.99
C VAL A 398 5.62 23.44 1.34
N ILE A 399 5.49 24.74 1.11
CA ILE A 399 4.27 25.49 1.36
C ILE A 399 3.81 26.13 0.07
N LEU A 400 2.54 25.92 -0.25
CA LEU A 400 1.83 26.64 -1.31
C LEU A 400 1.01 27.78 -0.71
N HIS A 401 1.30 28.99 -1.16
CA HIS A 401 0.62 30.22 -0.77
C HIS A 401 -0.56 30.52 -1.71
N SER A 402 -1.51 31.31 -1.23
CA SER A 402 -2.74 31.64 -1.96
C SER A 402 -2.56 32.59 -3.15
N ASP A 403 -1.35 33.04 -3.40
CA ASP A 403 -0.94 33.83 -4.57
C ASP A 403 -0.23 32.97 -5.64
N GLY A 404 -0.20 31.64 -5.44
CA GLY A 404 0.46 30.66 -6.29
C GLY A 404 1.95 30.47 -6.02
N THR A 405 2.52 31.14 -5.01
CA THR A 405 3.95 31.04 -4.68
C THR A 405 4.24 29.75 -3.91
N LEU A 406 5.37 29.11 -4.23
CA LEU A 406 5.88 27.92 -3.55
C LEU A 406 7.16 28.27 -2.81
N THR A 407 7.19 27.96 -1.52
CA THR A 407 8.36 28.21 -0.65
C THR A 407 8.79 26.95 0.07
N THR A 408 10.10 26.78 0.24
CA THR A 408 10.68 25.67 0.99
C THR A 408 11.16 26.15 2.36
N TYR A 409 11.08 25.29 3.36
CA TYR A 409 11.55 25.56 4.72
C TYR A 409 12.26 24.35 5.28
N ASN A 410 13.41 24.59 5.93
CA ASN A 410 13.96 23.61 6.83
C ASN A 410 13.08 23.54 8.08
N LEU A 411 12.66 22.33 8.50
CA LEU A 411 11.70 22.22 9.57
C LEU A 411 12.27 22.60 10.94
N ARG A 412 13.59 22.44 11.19
CA ARG A 412 14.22 22.98 12.41
C ARG A 412 13.98 24.48 12.55
N GLU A 413 14.19 25.23 11.47
CA GLU A 413 14.03 26.69 11.47
C GLU A 413 12.57 27.08 11.62
N LEU A 414 11.67 26.39 10.93
CA LEU A 414 10.23 26.66 11.03
C LEU A 414 9.68 26.36 12.43
N LEU A 415 10.16 25.29 13.06
CA LEU A 415 9.84 24.92 14.44
C LEU A 415 10.35 25.96 15.43
N ALA A 416 11.59 26.44 15.24
CA ALA A 416 12.17 27.50 16.07
C ALA A 416 11.44 28.84 15.92
N ALA A 417 11.00 29.18 14.71
CA ALA A 417 10.26 30.41 14.43
C ALA A 417 8.81 30.37 14.96
N GLY A 418 8.18 29.19 15.02
CA GLY A 418 6.78 29.02 15.44
C GLY A 418 5.75 29.59 14.45
N SER A 419 6.22 30.09 13.31
CA SER A 419 5.41 30.59 12.20
C SER A 419 6.23 30.60 10.93
N VAL A 420 5.55 30.45 9.80
CA VAL A 420 6.08 30.62 8.46
C VAL A 420 6.49 32.09 8.31
N PRO A 421 7.78 32.39 8.10
CA PRO A 421 8.27 33.74 7.85
C PRO A 421 7.44 34.43 6.77
N ALA A 422 7.02 35.66 7.05
CA ALA A 422 6.14 36.41 6.18
C ALA A 422 6.90 36.89 4.93
N GLY A 423 7.04 36.02 3.92
CA GLY A 423 7.49 36.42 2.59
C GLY A 423 6.46 37.35 1.93
N ASN A 424 5.18 37.01 2.05
CA ASN A 424 4.07 37.80 1.51
C ASN A 424 2.97 37.97 2.58
N GLN A 425 2.94 39.12 3.26
CA GLN A 425 2.12 39.36 4.47
C GLN A 425 0.59 39.18 4.27
N ASN A 426 0.12 39.12 3.02
CA ASN A 426 -1.29 39.00 2.68
C ASN A 426 -1.68 37.62 2.10
N ALA A 427 -0.71 36.73 1.85
CA ALA A 427 -1.02 35.41 1.30
C ALA A 427 -1.34 34.43 2.43
N SER A 428 -2.49 33.77 2.32
CA SER A 428 -2.85 32.63 3.18
C SER A 428 -2.18 31.36 2.69
N ILE A 429 -1.98 30.39 3.57
CA ILE A 429 -1.42 29.09 3.20
C ILE A 429 -2.55 28.18 2.72
N LEU A 430 -2.33 27.53 1.57
CA LEU A 430 -3.29 26.61 0.96
C LEU A 430 -2.94 25.15 1.10
N CYS A 431 -1.64 24.82 1.14
CA CYS A 431 -1.18 23.44 1.29
C CYS A 431 0.19 23.41 1.98
N PHE A 432 0.44 22.33 2.71
CA PHE A 432 1.74 22.02 3.31
C PHE A 432 2.06 20.55 3.08
N SER A 433 3.29 20.27 2.65
CA SER A 433 3.82 18.92 2.48
C SER A 433 5.19 18.82 3.14
N GLY A 434 5.33 17.91 4.11
CA GLY A 434 6.60 17.60 4.76
C GLY A 434 7.29 16.43 4.06
N PHE A 435 8.61 16.47 3.95
CA PHE A 435 9.39 15.42 3.31
C PHE A 435 10.80 15.30 3.91
N HIS A 436 11.38 14.12 3.76
CA HIS A 436 12.76 13.86 4.13
C HIS A 436 13.67 14.05 2.91
N MET A 437 14.81 14.71 3.09
CA MET A 437 15.81 14.86 2.03
C MET A 437 16.51 13.50 1.81
N PRO A 438 16.59 12.96 0.58
CA PRO A 438 17.34 11.74 0.32
C PRO A 438 18.82 11.94 0.67
N GLU A 439 19.45 10.94 1.30
CA GLU A 439 20.89 11.01 1.57
C GLU A 439 21.69 10.94 0.26
N ILE A 440 22.51 11.96 0.00
CA ILE A 440 23.49 11.92 -1.10
C ILE A 440 24.57 10.91 -0.69
N LYS A 441 24.45 9.66 -1.13
CA LYS A 441 25.54 8.68 -1.03
C LYS A 441 26.65 9.11 -2.00
N GLY A 442 27.71 9.71 -1.45
CA GLY A 442 28.89 10.20 -2.17
C GLY A 442 29.76 9.10 -2.76
#